data_AF-A0A3C0C9R2-F1
#
_entry.id   AF-A0A3C0C9R2-F1
#
_cell.length_a   1.000
_cell.length_b   1.000
_cell.length_c   1.000
_cell.angle_alpha   90.00
_cell.angle_beta   90.00
_cell.angle_gamma   90.00
#
_symmetry.space_group_name_H-M   'P 1'
#
loop_
_entity.id
_entity.type
_entity.pdbx_description
1 polymer ?
#
loop_
_entity_poly.entity_id
_entity_poly.type
_entity_poly.pdbx_seq_one_letter_code
_entity_poly.pdbx_strand_id
1 'polypeptide(L)'
;MTKSQEQSGEGKVICPSCDLAVLLPAYRRGYQCRCPRCKKLLRTANDISWTHGAAVAFSAILMLLCVLPLPFFSLSSSGLSASFSLLSLCLLYNDWFLLVALFVLTVLLLPLCMLVIICAIGICGYKPSKIVAIVYTYCHVGSFVDVFILAVAISLVKITSLATVDFLSGFYLFVIFSWMTIWCWNKYRPVTIWKLKDKSPELSINLELKGQEQGIKICRRCLCAFKSYEEEAVCPRCGKRTYFRQKICGQKCAALLLAAFILFFPSNLYPVMVTTYLGSPEGSNIVDGALFLWKSGSWFVASVIIVASLFIPGFKILALSYLSLRVNKGVI
;
A
#
# COMPACT_ATOMS: atom_id res chain seq x y z
N MET A 1 -6.40 -16.12 28.27
CA MET A 1 -6.63 -15.23 29.43
C MET A 1 -5.62 -14.10 29.40
N THR A 2 -6.05 -12.88 29.08
CA THR A 2 -5.35 -11.62 29.44
C THR A 2 -6.42 -10.53 29.52
N LYS A 3 -7.07 -10.48 30.68
CA LYS A 3 -7.73 -9.28 31.20
C LYS A 3 -6.61 -8.27 31.49
N SER A 4 -6.30 -7.39 30.54
CA SER A 4 -5.48 -6.21 30.81
C SER A 4 -5.85 -5.13 29.80
N GLN A 5 -6.34 -4.00 30.31
CA GLN A 5 -6.70 -2.75 29.60
C GLN A 5 -8.18 -2.47 29.30
N GLU A 6 -9.11 -2.87 30.17
CA GLU A 6 -10.52 -2.40 30.09
C GLU A 6 -10.81 -1.17 30.98
N GLN A 7 -9.78 -0.50 31.48
CA GLN A 7 -9.90 0.80 32.14
C GLN A 7 -8.86 1.78 31.57
N SER A 8 -9.15 2.36 30.40
CA SER A 8 -8.56 3.65 30.04
C SER A 8 -9.65 4.68 30.23
N GLY A 9 -9.49 5.56 31.22
CA GLY A 9 -10.37 6.71 31.44
C GLY A 9 -10.48 7.61 30.21
N GLU A 10 -11.27 8.67 30.34
CA GLU A 10 -11.36 9.72 29.33
C GLU A 10 -9.95 10.21 28.95
N GLY A 11 -9.66 10.19 27.65
CA GLY A 11 -8.32 10.48 27.14
C GLY A 11 -8.34 11.73 26.30
N LYS A 12 -7.52 12.73 26.61
CA LYS A 12 -7.37 13.89 25.73
C LYS A 12 -6.41 13.54 24.59
N VAL A 13 -6.78 13.86 23.35
CA VAL A 13 -5.92 13.68 22.17
C VAL A 13 -6.02 14.87 21.24
N ILE A 14 -4.96 15.14 20.50
CA ILE A 14 -4.98 16.13 19.43
C ILE A 14 -5.23 15.43 18.10
N CYS A 15 -6.12 16.00 17.28
CA CYS A 15 -6.42 15.47 15.97
C CYS A 15 -5.21 15.61 15.02
N PRO A 16 -4.68 14.52 14.43
CA PRO A 16 -3.54 14.59 13.53
C PRO A 16 -3.77 15.34 12.21
N SER A 17 -5.01 15.74 11.90
CA SER A 17 -5.36 16.42 10.65
C SER A 17 -5.73 17.89 10.82
N CYS A 18 -6.63 18.21 11.75
CA CYS A 18 -7.11 19.58 11.96
C CYS A 18 -6.54 20.26 13.21
N ASP A 19 -5.66 19.56 13.93
CA ASP A 19 -4.95 20.05 15.12
C ASP A 19 -5.85 20.44 16.31
N LEU A 20 -7.14 20.07 16.27
CA LEU A 20 -8.09 20.28 17.35
C LEU A 20 -7.81 19.32 18.52
N ALA A 21 -7.76 19.85 19.74
CA ALA A 21 -7.77 19.05 20.96
C ALA A 21 -9.18 18.49 21.21
N VAL A 22 -9.28 17.17 21.41
CA VAL A 22 -10.54 16.45 21.54
C VAL A 22 -10.47 15.54 22.76
N LEU A 23 -11.55 15.55 23.56
CA LEU A 23 -11.76 14.58 24.62
C LEU A 23 -12.28 13.28 24.01
N LEU A 24 -11.53 12.19 24.14
CA LEU A 24 -12.03 10.86 23.83
C LEU A 24 -12.84 10.34 25.01
N PRO A 25 -14.11 9.94 24.78
CA PRO A 25 -14.88 9.28 25.81
C PRO A 25 -14.24 7.94 26.20
N ALA A 26 -14.66 7.44 27.35
CA ALA A 26 -14.33 6.08 27.79
C ALA A 26 -14.66 5.06 26.69
N TYR A 27 -13.79 4.08 26.52
CA TYR A 27 -13.92 3.12 25.43
C TYR A 27 -15.18 2.26 25.59
N ARG A 28 -16.05 2.28 24.58
CA ARG A 28 -17.16 1.33 24.42
C ARG A 28 -16.88 0.44 23.20
N ARG A 29 -16.92 -0.88 23.39
CA ARG A 29 -16.72 -1.86 22.31
C ARG A 29 -17.70 -1.59 21.16
N GLY A 30 -17.20 -1.58 19.92
CA GLY A 30 -18.01 -1.36 18.72
C GLY A 30 -18.24 0.11 18.33
N TYR A 31 -17.81 1.08 19.15
CA TYR A 31 -17.96 2.51 18.83
C TYR A 31 -16.68 3.08 18.21
N GLN A 32 -16.83 3.77 17.09
CA GLN A 32 -15.74 4.54 16.46
C GLN A 32 -15.77 5.99 16.94
N CYS A 33 -14.60 6.56 17.25
CA CYS A 33 -14.48 7.97 17.60
C CYS A 33 -13.96 8.75 16.39
N ARG A 34 -14.71 9.77 15.96
CA ARG A 34 -14.32 10.68 14.87
C ARG A 34 -14.15 12.09 15.41
N CYS A 35 -13.20 12.82 14.83
CA CYS A 35 -13.01 14.23 15.17
C CYS A 35 -14.27 15.04 14.77
N PRO A 36 -14.81 15.90 15.66
CA PRO A 36 -16.03 16.68 15.36
C PRO A 36 -15.82 17.69 14.23
N ARG A 37 -14.60 18.19 14.03
CA ARG A 37 -14.28 19.18 12.98
C ARG A 37 -14.02 18.55 11.62
N CYS A 38 -13.03 17.66 11.52
CA CYS A 38 -12.60 17.09 10.23
C CYS A 38 -13.12 15.67 9.95
N LYS A 39 -13.93 15.09 10.85
CA LYS A 39 -14.46 13.72 10.76
C LYS A 39 -13.41 12.61 10.67
N LYS A 40 -12.12 12.93 10.85
CA LYS A 40 -11.05 11.93 10.86
C LYS A 40 -11.24 10.91 11.98
N LEU A 41 -11.07 9.64 11.63
CA LEU A 41 -11.11 8.53 12.59
C LEU A 41 -9.94 8.64 13.57
N LEU A 42 -10.26 8.84 14.86
CA LEU A 42 -9.29 8.91 15.96
C LEU A 42 -9.13 7.55 16.65
N ARG A 43 -10.25 6.84 16.84
CA ARG A 43 -10.29 5.49 17.43
C ARG A 43 -11.21 4.59 16.60
N THR A 44 -10.72 3.40 16.27
CA THR A 44 -11.46 2.36 15.53
C THR A 44 -12.47 1.67 16.43
N ALA A 45 -13.61 1.27 15.84
CA ALA A 45 -14.64 0.48 16.53
C ALA A 45 -14.26 -0.99 16.75
N ASN A 46 -13.42 -1.53 15.86
CA ASN A 46 -13.12 -2.93 15.78
C ASN A 46 -11.61 -3.15 15.91
N ASP A 47 -11.14 -3.26 17.15
CA ASP A 47 -9.76 -3.62 17.44
C ASP A 47 -9.65 -5.15 17.35
N ILE A 48 -9.20 -5.63 16.19
CA ILE A 48 -8.95 -7.06 15.99
C ILE A 48 -7.73 -7.42 16.82
N SER A 49 -7.84 -8.51 17.58
CA SER A 49 -6.73 -8.99 18.40
C SER A 49 -5.52 -9.36 17.53
N TRP A 50 -4.33 -9.23 18.11
CA TRP A 50 -3.11 -9.66 17.44
C TRP A 50 -3.07 -11.18 17.22
N THR A 51 -3.80 -11.96 18.04
CA THR A 51 -3.90 -13.42 17.89
C THR A 51 -4.63 -13.82 16.61
N HIS A 52 -5.75 -13.17 16.26
CA HIS A 52 -6.43 -13.40 14.99
C HIS A 52 -5.56 -13.00 13.79
N GLY A 53 -4.86 -11.86 13.90
CA GLY A 53 -3.91 -11.44 12.88
C GLY A 53 -2.79 -12.43 12.64
N ALA A 54 -2.24 -12.99 13.72
CA ALA A 54 -1.20 -13.99 13.61
C ALA A 54 -1.68 -15.31 12.99
N ALA A 55 -2.92 -15.74 13.25
CA ALA A 55 -3.49 -16.93 12.60
C ALA A 55 -3.61 -16.74 11.08
N VAL A 56 -4.08 -15.57 10.62
CA VAL A 56 -4.17 -15.25 9.18
C VAL A 56 -2.78 -15.07 8.58
N ALA A 57 -1.84 -14.44 9.29
CA ALA A 57 -0.48 -14.28 8.79
C ALA A 57 0.27 -15.61 8.71
N PHE A 58 0.06 -16.51 9.67
CA PHE A 58 0.66 -17.85 9.68
C PHE A 58 0.11 -18.71 8.53
N SER A 59 -1.20 -18.70 8.32
CA SER A 59 -1.80 -19.38 7.16
C SER A 59 -1.32 -18.79 5.83
N ALA A 60 -1.15 -17.48 5.72
CA ALA A 60 -0.54 -16.86 4.53
C ALA A 60 0.91 -17.32 4.29
N ILE A 61 1.73 -17.43 5.35
CA ILE A 61 3.10 -17.97 5.24
C ILE A 61 3.08 -19.42 4.75
N LEU A 62 2.19 -20.26 5.29
CA LEU A 62 2.04 -21.65 4.82
C LEU A 62 1.63 -21.69 3.34
N MET A 63 0.67 -20.87 2.93
CA MET A 63 0.26 -20.78 1.52
C MET A 63 1.43 -20.36 0.63
N LEU A 64 2.24 -19.38 1.04
CA LEU A 64 3.43 -18.97 0.30
C LEU A 64 4.43 -20.13 0.15
N LEU A 65 4.70 -20.87 1.22
CA LEU A 65 5.60 -22.03 1.19
C LEU A 65 5.07 -23.14 0.27
N CYS A 66 3.77 -23.39 0.27
CA CYS A 66 3.15 -24.37 -0.63
C CYS A 66 3.21 -23.93 -2.11
N VAL A 67 3.05 -22.63 -2.41
CA VAL A 67 3.04 -22.14 -3.80
C VAL A 67 4.43 -22.23 -4.44
N LEU A 68 5.51 -22.01 -3.69
CA LEU A 68 6.87 -21.93 -4.24
C LEU A 68 7.26 -23.12 -5.16
N PRO A 69 7.07 -24.40 -4.76
CA PRO A 69 7.39 -25.55 -5.61
C PRO A 69 6.28 -25.94 -6.60
N LEU A 70 5.04 -25.45 -6.42
CA LEU A 70 3.91 -25.87 -7.24
C LEU A 70 3.93 -25.20 -8.62
N PRO A 71 3.52 -25.92 -9.68
CA PRO A 71 3.39 -25.32 -10.99
C PRO A 71 2.24 -24.32 -10.98
N PHE A 72 2.49 -23.17 -11.59
CA PHE A 72 1.58 -22.03 -11.62
C PHE A 72 0.66 -22.10 -12.83
N PHE A 73 1.23 -22.32 -14.02
CA PHE A 73 0.51 -22.55 -15.26
C PHE A 73 1.31 -23.50 -16.17
N SER A 74 0.63 -24.16 -17.10
CA SER A 74 1.27 -24.91 -18.18
C SER A 74 0.91 -24.34 -19.55
N LEU A 75 1.87 -24.38 -20.46
CA LEU A 75 1.69 -24.05 -21.87
C LEU A 75 1.80 -25.33 -22.68
N SER A 76 0.83 -25.56 -23.56
CA SER A 76 0.89 -26.62 -24.55
C SER A 76 0.96 -26.02 -25.96
N SER A 77 2.02 -26.37 -26.69
CA SER A 77 2.18 -26.03 -28.11
C SER A 77 2.74 -27.24 -28.84
N SER A 78 2.07 -27.69 -29.90
CA SER A 78 2.51 -28.82 -30.72
C SER A 78 2.74 -30.12 -29.92
N GLY A 79 1.92 -30.38 -28.91
CA GLY A 79 1.93 -31.63 -28.12
C GLY A 79 2.93 -31.70 -26.96
N LEU A 80 3.87 -30.75 -26.83
CA LEU A 80 4.70 -30.62 -25.63
C LEU A 80 4.04 -29.69 -24.61
N SER A 81 3.95 -30.14 -23.36
CA SER A 81 3.47 -29.33 -22.23
C SER A 81 4.64 -28.90 -21.34
N ALA A 82 4.89 -27.60 -21.24
CA ALA A 82 5.84 -27.02 -20.29
C ALA A 82 5.10 -26.42 -19.11
N SER A 83 5.47 -26.80 -17.87
CA SER A 83 4.90 -26.24 -16.64
C SER A 83 5.87 -25.25 -16.00
N PHE A 84 5.37 -24.09 -15.59
CA PHE A 84 6.18 -23.03 -14.98
C PHE A 84 5.77 -22.83 -13.52
N SER A 85 6.72 -22.97 -12.59
CA SER A 85 6.54 -22.64 -11.16
C SER A 85 7.12 -21.26 -10.83
N LEU A 86 6.78 -20.69 -9.66
CA LEU A 86 7.42 -19.44 -9.21
C LEU A 86 8.93 -19.60 -9.02
N LEU A 87 9.38 -20.78 -8.59
CA LEU A 87 10.82 -21.06 -8.42
C LEU A 87 11.54 -21.15 -9.78
N SER A 88 10.84 -21.61 -10.82
CA SER A 88 11.37 -21.65 -12.19
C SER A 88 11.75 -20.26 -12.70
N LEU A 89 11.11 -19.19 -12.21
CA LEU A 89 11.46 -17.80 -12.58
C LEU A 89 12.87 -17.43 -12.12
N CYS A 90 13.38 -18.03 -11.04
CA CYS A 90 14.75 -17.82 -10.57
C CYS A 90 15.79 -18.38 -11.54
N LEU A 91 15.42 -19.30 -12.44
CA LEU A 91 16.35 -19.82 -13.46
C LEU A 91 16.69 -18.77 -14.53
N LEU A 92 15.85 -17.73 -14.70
CA LEU A 92 16.10 -16.61 -15.60
C LEU A 92 17.08 -15.57 -15.01
N TYR A 93 17.74 -15.88 -13.90
CA TYR A 93 18.65 -14.98 -13.20
C TYR A 93 19.80 -14.48 -14.08
N ASN A 94 20.36 -15.34 -14.94
CA ASN A 94 21.51 -14.98 -15.77
C ASN A 94 21.16 -13.93 -16.83
N ASP A 95 19.96 -14.00 -17.42
CA ASP A 95 19.56 -13.08 -18.48
C ASP A 95 18.86 -11.82 -17.93
N TRP A 96 18.10 -11.96 -16.85
CA TRP A 96 17.21 -10.90 -16.33
C TRP A 96 17.37 -10.67 -14.82
N PHE A 97 18.62 -10.60 -14.35
CA PHE A 97 18.98 -10.45 -12.93
C PHE A 97 18.12 -9.41 -12.17
N LEU A 98 18.03 -8.18 -12.70
CA LEU A 98 17.32 -7.08 -12.04
C LEU A 98 15.83 -7.40 -11.84
N LEU A 99 15.19 -7.99 -12.86
CA LEU A 99 13.77 -8.32 -12.81
C LEU A 99 13.50 -9.42 -11.77
N VAL A 100 14.33 -10.46 -11.77
CA VAL A 100 14.25 -11.56 -10.80
C VAL A 100 14.49 -11.05 -9.38
N ALA A 101 15.49 -10.19 -9.17
CA ALA A 101 15.79 -9.60 -7.88
C ALA A 101 14.63 -8.74 -7.34
N LEU A 102 14.02 -7.91 -8.20
CA LEU A 102 12.84 -7.12 -7.83
C LEU A 102 11.64 -8.00 -7.49
N PHE A 103 11.41 -9.06 -8.28
CA PHE A 103 10.35 -10.03 -8.00
C PHE A 103 10.55 -10.72 -6.64
N VAL A 104 11.72 -11.31 -6.40
CA VAL A 104 12.04 -11.99 -5.13
C VAL A 104 11.93 -11.03 -3.95
N LEU A 105 12.43 -9.80 -4.09
CA LEU A 105 12.35 -8.80 -3.03
C LEU A 105 10.89 -8.42 -2.72
N THR A 106 10.12 -8.02 -3.73
CA THR A 106 8.81 -7.36 -3.52
C THR A 106 7.64 -8.32 -3.36
N VAL A 107 7.71 -9.52 -3.97
CA VAL A 107 6.63 -10.52 -3.96
C VAL A 107 6.89 -11.62 -2.92
N LEU A 108 8.15 -11.93 -2.61
CA LEU A 108 8.49 -13.00 -1.65
C LEU A 108 9.02 -12.44 -0.33
N LEU A 109 10.16 -11.73 -0.33
CA LEU A 109 10.87 -11.37 0.91
C LEU A 109 10.14 -10.32 1.75
N LEU A 110 9.72 -9.20 1.15
CA LEU A 110 9.04 -8.11 1.88
C LEU A 110 7.70 -8.55 2.52
N PRO A 111 6.77 -9.23 1.81
CA PRO A 111 5.55 -9.73 2.44
C PRO A 111 5.85 -10.81 3.49
N LEU A 112 6.82 -11.71 3.26
CA LEU A 112 7.21 -12.70 4.26
C LEU A 112 7.71 -12.03 5.56
N CYS A 113 8.57 -11.01 5.45
CA CYS A 113 9.05 -10.25 6.61
C CYS A 113 7.89 -9.59 7.36
N MET A 114 6.95 -9.00 6.62
CA MET A 114 5.77 -8.35 7.19
C MET A 114 4.87 -9.35 7.94
N LEU A 115 4.60 -10.51 7.36
CA LEU A 115 3.79 -11.57 7.97
C LEU A 115 4.47 -12.19 9.20
N VAL A 116 5.79 -12.46 9.14
CA VAL A 116 6.57 -13.00 10.27
C VAL A 116 6.50 -12.05 11.48
N ILE A 117 6.60 -10.73 11.27
CA ILE A 117 6.50 -9.75 12.35
C ILE A 117 5.09 -9.77 12.99
N ILE A 118 4.03 -9.88 12.19
CA ILE A 118 2.66 -10.00 12.71
C ILE A 118 2.50 -11.29 13.54
N CYS A 119 3.00 -12.41 13.03
CA CYS A 119 3.00 -13.69 13.75
C CYS A 119 3.76 -13.61 15.07
N ALA A 120 4.96 -13.04 15.08
CA ALA A 120 5.78 -12.90 16.28
C ALA A 120 5.10 -12.06 17.37
N ILE A 121 4.41 -10.98 16.99
CA ILE A 121 3.66 -10.14 17.94
C ILE A 121 2.45 -10.90 18.50
N GLY A 122 1.68 -11.59 17.63
CA GLY A 122 0.43 -12.22 18.05
C GLY A 122 0.57 -13.56 18.76
N ILE A 123 1.54 -14.41 18.37
CA ILE A 123 1.77 -15.73 18.97
C ILE A 123 2.74 -15.63 20.14
N CYS A 124 3.91 -15.04 19.93
CA CYS A 124 4.98 -15.01 20.94
C CYS A 124 4.87 -13.85 21.92
N GLY A 125 3.90 -12.93 21.73
CA GLY A 125 3.80 -11.71 22.53
C GLY A 125 5.02 -10.79 22.40
N TYR A 126 5.76 -10.88 21.28
CA TYR A 126 6.99 -10.14 21.06
C TYR A 126 6.73 -8.63 21.08
N LYS A 127 7.50 -7.89 21.90
CA LYS A 127 7.44 -6.42 21.96
C LYS A 127 8.39 -5.83 20.91
N PRO A 128 7.90 -5.11 19.89
CA PRO A 128 8.72 -4.68 18.76
C PRO A 128 9.76 -3.62 19.16
N SER A 129 11.02 -3.82 18.72
CA SER A 129 12.08 -2.82 18.84
C SER A 129 11.85 -1.64 17.88
N LYS A 130 12.62 -0.54 18.05
CA LYS A 130 12.52 0.62 17.12
C LYS A 130 12.86 0.21 15.69
N ILE A 131 13.88 -0.65 15.53
CA ILE A 131 14.35 -1.15 14.24
C ILE A 131 13.26 -2.00 13.60
N VAL A 132 12.65 -2.93 14.33
CA VAL A 132 11.58 -3.79 13.81
C VAL A 132 10.39 -2.97 13.32
N ALA A 133 9.97 -1.93 14.05
CA ALA A 133 8.88 -1.06 13.61
C ALA A 133 9.22 -0.24 12.35
N ILE A 134 10.49 0.15 12.18
CA ILE A 134 10.98 0.81 10.96
C ILE A 134 10.99 -0.17 9.79
N VAL A 135 11.59 -1.35 9.97
CA VAL A 135 11.63 -2.43 8.98
C VAL A 135 10.22 -2.80 8.53
N TYR A 136 9.31 -3.03 9.47
CA TYR A 136 7.91 -3.29 9.17
C TYR A 136 7.27 -2.19 8.32
N THR A 137 7.56 -0.93 8.62
CA THR A 137 7.01 0.19 7.83
C THR A 137 7.48 0.14 6.38
N TYR A 138 8.73 -0.24 6.13
CA TYR A 138 9.25 -0.40 4.77
C TYR A 138 8.68 -1.64 4.08
N CYS A 139 8.64 -2.79 4.76
CA CYS A 139 8.05 -4.03 4.22
C CYS A 139 6.56 -3.87 3.89
N HIS A 140 5.81 -3.17 4.73
CA HIS A 140 4.39 -2.89 4.50
C HIS A 140 4.18 -2.06 3.23
N VAL A 141 5.00 -1.03 2.99
CA VAL A 141 4.87 -0.17 1.79
C VAL A 141 5.41 -0.84 0.53
N GLY A 142 6.43 -1.70 0.63
CA GLY A 142 7.07 -2.34 -0.52
C GLY A 142 6.49 -3.69 -0.94
N SER A 143 5.44 -4.18 -0.26
CA SER A 143 4.75 -5.42 -0.65
C SER A 143 3.84 -5.16 -1.85
N PHE A 144 4.15 -5.78 -3.00
CA PHE A 144 3.42 -5.62 -4.27
C PHE A 144 2.78 -6.93 -4.77
N VAL A 145 2.43 -7.82 -3.84
CA VAL A 145 1.83 -9.14 -4.15
C VAL A 145 0.53 -9.01 -4.97
N ASP A 146 -0.28 -8.02 -4.66
CA ASP A 146 -1.54 -7.70 -5.33
C ASP A 146 -1.33 -7.19 -6.76
N VAL A 147 -0.30 -6.36 -6.95
CA VAL A 147 0.09 -5.87 -8.29
C VAL A 147 0.63 -7.02 -9.14
N PHE A 148 1.41 -7.93 -8.54
CA PHE A 148 1.95 -9.08 -9.26
C PHE A 148 0.84 -10.02 -9.77
N ILE A 149 -0.16 -10.38 -8.94
CA ILE A 149 -1.26 -11.25 -9.42
C ILE A 149 -2.05 -10.60 -10.55
N LEU A 150 -2.27 -9.27 -10.49
CA LEU A 150 -2.95 -8.54 -11.57
C LEU A 150 -2.12 -8.57 -12.87
N ALA A 151 -0.80 -8.36 -12.77
CA ALA A 151 0.09 -8.38 -13.92
C ALA A 151 0.15 -9.77 -14.57
N VAL A 152 0.24 -10.83 -13.77
CA VAL A 152 0.24 -12.20 -14.29
C VAL A 152 -1.11 -12.53 -14.95
N ALA A 153 -2.24 -12.14 -14.35
CA ALA A 153 -3.55 -12.35 -14.95
C ALA A 153 -3.67 -11.67 -16.32
N ILE A 154 -3.25 -10.41 -16.44
CA ILE A 154 -3.27 -9.68 -17.73
C ILE A 154 -2.34 -10.35 -18.76
N SER A 155 -1.14 -10.78 -18.33
CA SER A 155 -0.18 -11.47 -19.19
C SER A 155 -0.73 -12.80 -19.70
N LEU A 156 -1.31 -13.62 -18.82
CA LEU A 156 -1.85 -14.94 -19.19
C LEU A 156 -3.02 -14.82 -20.17
N VAL A 157 -3.91 -13.84 -20.01
CA VAL A 157 -4.99 -13.63 -21.01
C VAL A 157 -4.41 -13.31 -22.39
N LYS A 158 -3.33 -12.53 -22.47
CA LYS A 158 -2.67 -12.29 -23.75
C LYS A 158 -2.09 -13.59 -24.34
N ILE A 159 -1.46 -14.43 -23.52
CA ILE A 159 -0.86 -15.68 -23.97
C ILE A 159 -1.92 -16.70 -24.41
N THR A 160 -3.11 -16.71 -23.82
CA THR A 160 -4.21 -17.61 -24.24
C THR A 160 -4.67 -17.38 -25.68
N SER A 161 -4.36 -16.23 -26.27
CA SER A 161 -4.62 -15.98 -27.70
C SER A 161 -3.65 -16.70 -28.64
N LEU A 162 -2.50 -17.18 -28.12
CA LEU A 162 -1.42 -17.80 -28.89
C LEU A 162 -1.24 -19.29 -28.58
N ALA A 163 -1.56 -19.72 -27.36
CA ALA A 163 -1.37 -21.10 -26.90
C ALA A 163 -2.45 -21.50 -25.89
N THR A 164 -2.69 -22.80 -25.74
CA THR A 164 -3.56 -23.34 -24.69
C THR A 164 -2.85 -23.24 -23.34
N VAL A 165 -3.46 -22.50 -22.41
CA VAL A 165 -2.94 -22.24 -21.06
C VAL A 165 -3.86 -22.91 -20.05
N ASP A 166 -3.30 -23.82 -19.26
CA ASP A 166 -4.02 -24.43 -18.14
C ASP A 166 -3.53 -23.84 -16.81
N PHE A 167 -4.49 -23.42 -15.97
CA PHE A 167 -4.21 -22.92 -14.63
C PHE A 167 -4.07 -24.08 -13.65
N LEU A 168 -2.94 -24.11 -12.94
CA LEU A 168 -2.61 -25.19 -12.00
C LEU A 168 -2.87 -24.74 -10.56
N SER A 169 -2.70 -25.67 -9.61
CA SER A 169 -2.96 -25.44 -8.19
C SER A 169 -2.16 -24.27 -7.60
N GLY A 170 -0.92 -24.05 -8.08
CA GLY A 170 -0.08 -22.94 -7.65
C GLY A 170 -0.72 -21.57 -7.87
N PHE A 171 -1.43 -21.37 -8.99
CA PHE A 171 -2.14 -20.13 -9.29
C PHE A 171 -3.22 -19.83 -8.23
N TYR A 172 -4.10 -20.79 -7.97
CA TYR A 172 -5.21 -20.60 -7.03
C TYR A 172 -4.74 -20.40 -5.59
N LEU A 173 -3.72 -21.14 -5.15
CA LEU A 173 -3.13 -20.95 -3.82
C LEU A 173 -2.46 -19.58 -3.68
N PHE A 174 -1.84 -19.06 -4.75
CA PHE A 174 -1.26 -17.72 -4.74
C PHE A 174 -2.32 -16.62 -4.67
N VAL A 175 -3.49 -16.82 -5.29
CA VAL A 175 -4.63 -15.89 -5.14
C VAL A 175 -5.10 -15.84 -3.68
N ILE A 176 -5.20 -16.99 -3.02
CA ILE A 176 -5.55 -17.07 -1.59
C ILE A 176 -4.49 -16.36 -0.72
N PHE A 177 -3.21 -16.63 -0.98
CA PHE A 177 -2.09 -15.96 -0.32
C PHE A 177 -2.14 -14.43 -0.49
N SER A 178 -2.40 -13.96 -1.70
CA SER A 178 -2.52 -12.54 -2.02
C SER A 178 -3.67 -11.90 -1.23
N TRP A 179 -4.84 -12.55 -1.22
CA TRP A 179 -6.00 -12.07 -0.47
C TRP A 179 -5.74 -11.96 1.04
N MET A 180 -5.13 -12.99 1.64
CA MET A 180 -4.76 -12.99 3.07
C MET A 180 -3.74 -11.89 3.39
N THR A 181 -2.76 -11.69 2.51
CA THR A 181 -1.74 -10.63 2.66
C THR A 181 -2.39 -9.24 2.58
N ILE A 182 -3.32 -9.01 1.64
CA ILE A 182 -4.07 -7.75 1.52
C ILE A 182 -4.93 -7.49 2.76
N TRP A 183 -5.55 -8.54 3.32
CA TRP A 183 -6.32 -8.42 4.57
C TRP A 183 -5.43 -7.98 5.74
N CYS A 184 -4.28 -8.63 5.91
CA CYS A 184 -3.28 -8.26 6.91
C CYS A 184 -2.78 -6.83 6.70
N TRP A 185 -2.50 -6.44 5.46
CA TRP A 185 -2.02 -5.12 5.08
C TRP A 185 -3.00 -4.00 5.46
N ASN A 186 -4.29 -4.21 5.19
CA ASN A 186 -5.33 -3.24 5.49
C ASN A 186 -5.58 -3.08 7.00
N LYS A 187 -5.52 -4.18 7.75
CA LYS A 187 -5.83 -4.18 9.18
C LYS A 187 -4.65 -3.74 10.05
N TYR A 188 -3.46 -4.26 9.78
CA TYR A 188 -2.26 -4.02 10.60
C TYR A 188 -1.41 -2.90 10.01
N ARG A 189 -1.88 -1.66 10.14
CA ARG A 189 -1.12 -0.49 9.69
C ARG A 189 0.14 -0.29 10.53
N PRO A 190 1.24 0.25 9.97
CA PRO A 190 2.49 0.47 10.72
C PRO A 190 2.32 1.27 12.01
N VAL A 191 1.40 2.23 12.04
CA VAL A 191 1.05 3.05 13.21
C VAL A 191 0.63 2.19 14.41
N THR A 192 -0.07 1.06 14.17
CA THR A 192 -0.55 0.16 15.22
C THR A 192 0.62 -0.54 15.92
N ILE A 193 1.67 -0.93 15.19
CA ILE A 193 2.90 -1.50 15.77
C ILE A 193 3.63 -0.47 16.62
N TRP A 194 3.69 0.78 16.15
CA TRP A 194 4.30 1.84 16.95
C TRP A 194 3.59 1.99 18.29
N LYS A 195 2.24 2.02 18.32
CA LYS A 195 1.42 2.05 19.56
C LYS A 195 1.75 0.92 20.56
N LEU A 196 2.24 -0.22 20.05
CA LEU A 196 2.91 -1.33 20.74
C LEU A 196 3.89 -0.93 21.85
N LYS A 197 4.83 -0.08 21.47
CA LYS A 197 6.14 -0.03 22.12
C LYS A 197 6.16 0.87 23.35
N ASP A 198 5.77 2.13 23.16
CA ASP A 198 5.90 3.18 24.16
C ASP A 198 4.59 3.96 24.24
N LYS A 199 4.08 4.19 25.45
CA LYS A 199 3.03 5.20 25.65
C LYS A 199 3.61 6.55 25.22
N SER A 200 2.81 7.35 24.52
CA SER A 200 3.20 8.75 24.29
C SER A 200 3.52 9.41 25.63
N PRO A 201 4.51 10.33 25.68
CA PRO A 201 4.80 11.06 26.91
C PRO A 201 3.50 11.66 27.46
N GLU A 202 3.34 11.63 28.78
CA GLU A 202 2.16 12.21 29.41
C GLU A 202 2.14 13.71 29.11
N LEU A 203 1.06 14.17 28.47
CA LEU A 203 0.90 15.53 27.99
C LEU A 203 -0.32 16.15 28.66
N SER A 204 -0.15 17.30 29.30
CA SER A 204 -1.25 18.13 29.75
C SER A 204 -1.87 18.86 28.56
N ILE A 205 -2.96 18.29 28.03
CA ILE A 205 -3.67 18.86 26.88
C ILE A 205 -4.78 19.80 27.38
N ASN A 206 -4.73 21.06 26.92
CA ASN A 206 -5.85 22.00 27.05
C ASN A 206 -6.81 21.80 25.85
N LEU A 207 -8.10 21.67 26.14
CA LEU A 207 -9.16 21.42 25.15
C LEU A 207 -9.57 22.68 24.38
N GLU A 208 -9.35 23.87 24.96
CA GLU A 208 -9.72 25.15 24.36
C GLU A 208 -8.73 25.60 23.28
N LEU A 209 -7.48 25.15 23.40
CA LEU A 209 -6.37 25.53 22.52
C LEU A 209 -6.12 24.46 21.46
N LYS A 210 -5.66 24.89 20.27
CA LYS A 210 -5.14 23.94 19.26
C LYS A 210 -3.84 23.31 19.73
N GLY A 211 -3.45 22.19 19.11
CA GLY A 211 -2.18 21.51 19.39
C GLY A 211 -0.97 22.42 19.21
N GLN A 212 -0.97 23.22 18.15
CA GLN A 212 0.06 24.22 17.85
C GLN A 212 0.20 25.29 18.93
N GLU A 213 -0.92 25.85 19.40
CA GLU A 213 -0.95 26.95 20.38
C GLU A 213 -0.39 26.52 21.74
N GLN A 214 -0.56 25.25 22.12
CA GLN A 214 0.00 24.67 23.34
C GLN A 214 1.36 23.96 23.14
N GLY A 215 1.97 24.10 21.97
CA GLY A 215 3.30 23.56 21.67
C GLY A 215 3.36 22.04 21.53
N ILE A 216 2.27 21.39 21.11
CA ILE A 216 2.21 19.94 20.92
C ILE A 216 2.29 19.59 19.44
N LYS A 217 3.32 18.82 19.07
CA LYS A 217 3.52 18.28 17.71
C LYS A 217 3.11 16.82 17.65
N ILE A 218 2.54 16.42 16.50
CA ILE A 218 2.23 15.02 16.19
C ILE A 218 3.15 14.52 15.08
N CYS A 219 3.87 13.43 15.33
CA CYS A 219 4.68 12.79 14.30
C CYS A 219 3.81 12.07 13.26
N ARG A 220 3.94 12.42 11.98
CA ARG A 220 3.19 11.76 10.88
C ARG A 220 3.57 10.30 10.62
N ARG A 221 4.73 9.82 11.12
CA ARG A 221 5.20 8.44 10.93
C ARG A 221 4.63 7.49 11.98
N CYS A 222 4.78 7.83 13.27
CA CYS A 222 4.42 6.94 14.38
C CYS A 222 3.24 7.45 15.23
N LEU A 223 2.64 8.59 14.85
CA LEU A 223 1.58 9.30 15.58
C LEU A 223 1.89 9.62 17.04
N CYS A 224 3.17 9.71 17.41
CA CYS A 224 3.56 10.17 18.74
C CYS A 224 3.28 11.66 18.87
N ALA A 225 2.50 12.05 19.87
CA ALA A 225 2.38 13.44 20.31
C ALA A 225 3.52 13.76 21.28
N PHE A 226 4.15 14.93 21.16
CA PHE A 226 5.21 15.38 22.05
C PHE A 226 5.28 16.91 22.06
N LYS A 227 5.85 17.49 23.13
CA LYS A 227 5.96 18.94 23.30
C LYS A 227 7.19 19.47 22.57
N SER A 228 7.04 20.53 21.79
CA SER A 228 8.11 21.23 21.09
C SER A 228 7.59 22.57 20.57
N TYR A 229 8.31 23.66 20.83
CA TYR A 229 7.96 25.01 20.37
C TYR A 229 8.74 25.45 19.12
N GLU A 230 9.78 24.73 18.75
CA GLU A 230 10.59 25.01 17.55
C GLU A 230 9.78 24.77 16.27
N GLU A 231 10.18 25.30 15.11
CA GLU A 231 9.51 24.96 13.84
C GLU A 231 9.82 23.51 13.43
N GLU A 232 11.07 23.08 13.60
CA GLU A 232 11.57 21.73 13.34
C GLU A 232 11.74 20.98 14.66
N ALA A 233 11.44 19.68 14.70
CA ALA A 233 11.76 18.86 15.86
C ALA A 233 11.93 17.39 15.50
N VAL A 234 12.79 16.69 16.25
CA VAL A 234 13.00 15.25 16.10
C VAL A 234 12.02 14.50 16.98
N CYS A 235 11.28 13.56 16.40
CA CYS A 235 10.34 12.74 17.17
C CYS A 235 11.09 11.83 18.17
N PRO A 236 10.76 11.87 19.48
CA PRO A 236 11.46 11.07 20.49
C PRO A 236 11.25 9.55 20.31
N ARG A 237 10.17 9.15 19.62
CA ARG A 237 9.82 7.73 19.41
C ARG A 237 10.51 7.12 18.20
N CYS A 238 10.41 7.78 17.04
CA CYS A 238 10.88 7.22 15.76
C CYS A 238 12.11 7.93 15.17
N GLY A 239 12.58 9.03 15.76
CA GLY A 239 13.73 9.80 15.25
C GLY A 239 13.46 10.60 13.97
N LYS A 240 12.23 10.57 13.42
CA LYS A 240 11.91 11.33 12.21
C LYS A 240 11.78 12.82 12.52
N ARG A 241 12.34 13.67 11.65
CA ARG A 241 12.11 15.13 11.68
C ARG A 241 10.64 15.46 11.39
N THR A 242 10.10 16.39 12.16
CA THR A 242 8.70 16.83 12.12
C THR A 242 8.63 18.35 12.08
N TYR A 243 7.55 18.87 11.48
CA TYR A 243 7.33 20.28 11.22
C TYR A 243 5.90 20.65 11.65
N PHE A 244 5.68 21.84 12.24
CA PHE A 244 4.33 22.33 12.58
C PHE A 244 3.49 22.63 11.33
N ARG A 245 4.05 23.41 10.41
CA ARG A 245 3.42 23.75 9.13
C ARG A 245 4.49 23.67 8.03
N GLN A 246 4.31 22.76 7.09
CA GLN A 246 5.22 22.64 5.96
C GLN A 246 4.90 23.77 4.95
N LYS A 247 5.63 24.90 5.06
CA LYS A 247 5.38 26.14 4.30
C LYS A 247 5.32 25.95 2.77
N ILE A 248 6.03 24.95 2.22
CA ILE A 248 6.18 24.72 0.77
C ILE A 248 5.26 23.60 0.23
N CYS A 249 4.31 23.07 1.02
CA CYS A 249 3.52 21.90 0.59
C CYS A 249 2.63 22.21 -0.62
N GLY A 250 2.04 23.42 -0.69
CA GLY A 250 1.19 23.84 -1.81
C GLY A 250 1.99 24.02 -3.11
N GLN A 251 3.11 24.75 -3.05
CA GLN A 251 3.99 24.95 -4.21
C GLN A 251 4.54 23.62 -4.76
N LYS A 252 4.98 22.70 -3.89
CA LYS A 252 5.42 21.36 -4.31
C LYS A 252 4.30 20.56 -4.97
N CYS A 253 3.09 20.62 -4.41
CA CYS A 253 1.93 19.95 -5.00
C CYS A 253 1.60 20.52 -6.39
N ALA A 254 1.62 21.85 -6.55
CA ALA A 254 1.36 22.51 -7.82
C ALA A 254 2.44 22.18 -8.88
N ALA A 255 3.71 22.21 -8.50
CA ALA A 255 4.82 21.86 -9.40
C ALA A 255 4.75 20.39 -9.87
N LEU A 256 4.46 19.46 -8.95
CA LEU A 256 4.30 18.04 -9.30
C LEU A 256 3.06 17.78 -10.16
N LEU A 257 1.97 18.51 -9.93
CA LEU A 257 0.76 18.42 -10.76
C LEU A 257 1.01 18.94 -12.17
N LEU A 258 1.71 20.05 -12.32
CA LEU A 258 2.09 20.61 -13.61
C LEU A 258 3.01 19.64 -14.37
N ALA A 259 4.02 19.07 -13.69
CA ALA A 259 4.87 18.04 -14.28
C ALA A 259 4.07 16.80 -14.71
N ALA A 260 3.14 16.32 -13.87
CA ALA A 260 2.28 15.19 -14.21
C ALA A 260 1.38 15.48 -15.41
N PHE A 261 0.84 16.70 -15.51
CA PHE A 261 0.03 17.12 -16.66
C PHE A 261 0.86 17.15 -17.95
N ILE A 262 2.07 17.73 -17.91
CA ILE A 262 2.96 17.77 -19.08
C ILE A 262 3.35 16.37 -19.54
N LEU A 263 3.69 15.47 -18.61
CA LEU A 263 4.12 14.11 -18.93
C LEU A 263 2.99 13.16 -19.35
N PHE A 264 1.73 13.49 -19.01
CA PHE A 264 0.57 12.68 -19.37
C PHE A 264 0.30 12.67 -20.89
N PHE A 265 0.54 13.78 -21.59
CA PHE A 265 0.38 13.84 -23.04
C PHE A 265 1.37 12.94 -23.80
N PRO A 266 2.70 13.08 -23.61
CA PRO A 266 3.65 12.25 -24.33
C PRO A 266 3.49 10.77 -24.00
N SER A 267 3.12 10.41 -22.76
CA SER A 267 2.93 9.00 -22.39
C SER A 267 1.77 8.31 -23.12
N ASN A 268 0.78 9.06 -23.59
CA ASN A 268 -0.38 8.51 -24.29
C ASN A 268 -0.34 8.73 -25.81
N LEU A 269 0.41 9.74 -26.28
CA LEU A 269 0.52 10.11 -27.69
C LEU A 269 1.73 9.47 -28.39
N TYR A 270 2.81 9.20 -27.66
CA TYR A 270 3.99 8.59 -28.27
C TYR A 270 3.81 7.07 -28.39
N PRO A 271 4.33 6.47 -29.48
CA PRO A 271 4.26 5.04 -29.67
C PRO A 271 5.10 4.32 -28.63
N VAL A 272 4.47 3.36 -27.95
CA VAL A 272 5.16 2.51 -26.97
C VAL A 272 5.88 1.35 -27.66
N MET A 273 5.34 0.89 -28.79
CA MET A 273 5.91 -0.19 -29.59
C MET A 273 5.92 0.24 -31.06
N VAL A 274 7.08 0.13 -31.71
CA VAL A 274 7.22 0.33 -33.16
C VAL A 274 7.48 -1.03 -33.79
N THR A 275 6.60 -1.45 -34.69
CA THR A 275 6.77 -2.66 -35.49
C THR A 275 6.99 -2.28 -36.93
N THR A 276 8.11 -2.74 -37.51
CA THR A 276 8.42 -2.51 -38.92
C THR A 276 7.83 -3.64 -39.76
N TYR A 277 6.70 -3.37 -40.41
CA TYR A 277 6.16 -4.24 -41.47
C TYR A 277 6.54 -3.64 -42.83
N LEU A 278 7.16 -4.42 -43.71
CA LEU A 278 7.54 -4.01 -45.08
C LEU A 278 8.28 -2.65 -45.20
N GLY A 279 9.15 -2.33 -44.25
CA GLY A 279 9.96 -1.10 -44.30
C GLY A 279 9.23 0.19 -43.89
N SER A 280 7.93 0.15 -43.57
CA SER A 280 7.22 1.26 -42.93
C SER A 280 7.14 1.05 -41.41
N PRO A 281 7.73 1.94 -40.59
CA PRO A 281 7.59 1.87 -39.14
C PRO A 281 6.18 2.33 -38.74
N GLU A 282 5.33 1.38 -38.33
CA GLU A 282 4.06 1.70 -37.67
C GLU A 282 4.27 1.69 -36.16
N GLY A 283 4.06 2.84 -35.53
CA GLY A 283 4.03 2.98 -34.07
C GLY A 283 2.63 2.69 -33.55
N SER A 284 2.54 1.87 -32.51
CA SER A 284 1.29 1.61 -31.79
C SER A 284 1.31 2.27 -30.41
N ASN A 285 0.30 3.08 -30.16
CA ASN A 285 0.10 3.75 -28.88
C ASN A 285 -0.65 2.82 -27.93
N ILE A 286 -0.74 3.18 -26.64
CA ILE A 286 -1.49 2.39 -25.64
C ILE A 286 -2.96 2.20 -26.07
N VAL A 287 -3.55 3.25 -26.65
CA VAL A 287 -4.93 3.22 -27.17
C VAL A 287 -5.07 2.25 -28.35
N ASP A 288 -4.12 2.27 -29.29
CA ASP A 288 -4.13 1.36 -30.45
C ASP A 288 -3.96 -0.09 -30.00
N GLY A 289 -3.07 -0.34 -29.03
CA GLY A 289 -2.89 -1.66 -28.42
C GLY A 289 -4.15 -2.16 -27.72
N ALA A 290 -4.87 -1.28 -27.03
CA ALA A 290 -6.15 -1.64 -26.40
C ALA A 290 -7.26 -1.89 -27.45
N LEU A 291 -7.34 -1.08 -28.51
CA LEU A 291 -8.29 -1.27 -29.61
C LEU A 291 -8.02 -2.58 -30.37
N PHE A 292 -6.76 -2.95 -30.55
CA PHE A 292 -6.38 -4.23 -31.13
C PHE A 292 -6.91 -5.40 -30.29
N LEU A 293 -6.70 -5.36 -28.97
CA LEU A 293 -7.22 -6.37 -28.03
C LEU A 293 -8.76 -6.39 -27.98
N TRP A 294 -9.39 -5.23 -28.16
CA TRP A 294 -10.85 -5.12 -28.23
C TRP A 294 -11.39 -5.86 -29.46
N LYS A 295 -10.76 -5.66 -30.62
CA LYS A 295 -11.13 -6.34 -31.87
C LYS A 295 -10.84 -7.85 -31.83
N SER A 296 -9.83 -8.28 -31.08
CA SER A 296 -9.52 -9.71 -30.89
C SER A 296 -10.45 -10.42 -29.91
N GLY A 297 -11.55 -9.80 -29.49
CA GLY A 297 -12.54 -10.38 -28.58
C GLY A 297 -12.15 -10.36 -27.10
N SER A 298 -11.02 -9.74 -26.73
CA SER A 298 -10.53 -9.62 -25.35
C SER A 298 -10.99 -8.32 -24.69
N TRP A 299 -12.31 -8.06 -24.76
CA TRP A 299 -12.96 -6.83 -24.30
C TRP A 299 -12.61 -6.46 -22.84
N PHE A 300 -12.52 -7.48 -21.96
CA PHE A 300 -12.18 -7.28 -20.54
C PHE A 300 -10.77 -6.69 -20.37
N VAL A 301 -9.77 -7.28 -21.03
CA VAL A 301 -8.38 -6.83 -20.90
C VAL A 301 -8.19 -5.45 -21.53
N ALA A 302 -8.78 -5.22 -22.70
CA ALA A 302 -8.75 -3.92 -23.37
C ALA A 302 -9.34 -2.81 -22.48
N SER A 303 -10.48 -3.07 -21.82
CA SER A 303 -11.10 -2.15 -20.87
C SER A 303 -10.17 -1.81 -19.70
N VAL A 304 -9.53 -2.83 -19.10
CA VAL A 304 -8.61 -2.66 -17.97
C VAL A 304 -7.44 -1.76 -18.37
N ILE A 305 -6.85 -1.97 -19.55
CA ILE A 305 -5.72 -1.17 -20.04
C ILE A 305 -6.13 0.30 -20.22
N ILE A 306 -7.24 0.58 -20.90
CA ILE A 306 -7.74 1.95 -21.14
C ILE A 306 -8.05 2.66 -19.82
N VAL A 307 -8.76 1.98 -18.93
CA VAL A 307 -9.15 2.56 -17.63
C VAL A 307 -7.90 2.85 -16.79
N ALA A 308 -6.96 1.90 -16.72
CA ALA A 308 -5.75 2.03 -15.90
C ALA A 308 -4.75 3.08 -16.42
N SER A 309 -4.62 3.23 -17.74
CA SER A 309 -3.60 4.11 -18.36
C SER A 309 -4.10 5.52 -18.64
N LEU A 310 -5.37 5.68 -19.03
CA LEU A 310 -5.93 6.97 -19.44
C LEU A 310 -6.85 7.56 -18.37
N PHE A 311 -7.90 6.82 -17.99
CA PHE A 311 -8.96 7.36 -17.12
C PHE A 311 -8.49 7.58 -15.68
N ILE A 312 -7.85 6.58 -15.05
CA ILE A 312 -7.42 6.68 -13.65
C ILE A 312 -6.39 7.81 -13.45
N PRO A 313 -5.31 7.94 -14.24
CA PRO A 313 -4.35 9.03 -14.08
C PRO A 313 -4.96 10.39 -14.42
N GLY A 314 -5.75 10.50 -15.50
CA GLY A 314 -6.42 11.74 -15.88
C GLY A 314 -7.36 12.25 -14.78
N PHE A 315 -8.19 11.36 -14.22
CA PHE A 315 -9.06 11.69 -13.10
C PHE A 315 -8.28 12.14 -11.86
N LYS A 316 -7.16 11.47 -11.52
CA LYS A 316 -6.31 11.87 -10.40
C LYS A 316 -5.71 13.27 -10.59
N ILE A 317 -5.22 13.59 -11.78
CA ILE A 317 -4.65 14.91 -12.09
C ILE A 317 -5.73 16.00 -11.92
N LEU A 318 -6.93 15.77 -12.46
CA LEU A 318 -8.05 16.72 -12.33
C LEU A 318 -8.50 16.89 -10.88
N ALA A 319 -8.71 15.79 -10.15
CA ALA A 319 -9.17 15.82 -8.77
C ALA A 319 -8.17 16.53 -7.83
N LEU A 320 -6.87 16.24 -7.98
CA LEU A 320 -5.82 16.88 -7.19
C LEU A 320 -5.64 18.36 -7.55
N SER A 321 -5.79 18.71 -8.84
CA SER A 321 -5.76 20.11 -9.29
C SER A 321 -6.90 20.92 -8.67
N TYR A 322 -8.13 20.37 -8.69
CA TYR A 322 -9.28 20.98 -8.04
C TYR A 322 -9.07 21.18 -6.53
N LEU A 323 -8.58 20.16 -5.83
CA LEU A 323 -8.29 20.24 -4.39
C LEU A 323 -7.20 21.28 -4.08
N SER A 324 -6.13 21.32 -4.86
CA SER A 324 -5.04 22.28 -4.69
C SER A 324 -5.53 23.73 -4.83
N LEU A 325 -6.37 24.00 -5.85
CA LEU A 325 -6.97 25.32 -6.06
C LEU A 325 -7.91 25.73 -4.92
N ARG A 326 -8.73 24.81 -4.40
CA ARG A 326 -9.63 25.06 -3.27
C ARG A 326 -8.88 25.39 -1.99
N VAL A 327 -7.81 24.65 -1.70
CA VAL A 327 -6.95 24.90 -0.52
C VAL A 327 -6.26 26.25 -0.63
N ASN A 328 -5.76 26.63 -1.82
CA ASN A 328 -5.09 27.91 -2.01
C ASN A 328 -6.05 29.10 -1.90
N LYS A 329 -7.33 28.93 -2.28
CA LYS A 329 -8.39 29.93 -2.09
C LYS A 329 -8.93 30.00 -0.65
N GLY A 330 -8.42 29.19 0.29
CA GLY A 330 -8.83 29.22 1.70
C GLY A 330 -10.27 28.76 1.95
N VAL A 331 -10.90 28.06 1.00
CA VAL A 331 -12.32 27.63 1.10
C VAL A 331 -12.47 26.29 1.86
N ILE A 332 -11.37 25.72 2.35
CA ILE A 332 -11.32 24.46 3.13
C ILE A 332 -10.32 24.62 4.28
#